data_AF-A0A8T0SJS6-F1
#
_entry.id   AF-A0A8T0SJS6-F1
#
_cell.length_a   1.000
_cell.length_b   1.000
_cell.length_c   1.000
_cell.angle_alpha   90.00
_cell.angle_beta   90.00
_cell.angle_gamma   90.00
#
_symmetry.space_group_name_H-M   'P 1'
#
loop_
_entity.id
_entity.type
_entity.pdbx_description
1 polymer ?
#
loop_
_entity_poly.entity_id
_entity_poly.type
_entity_poly.pdbx_seq_one_letter_code
_entity_poly.pdbx_strand_id
1 'polypeptide(L)'
;MKLPLLAHKAGLARGMSIRGQPPVSNAELPSVVDHRRIVSGPQKKKKKKRRIVSGSNGYNSLADRTSGRTPASSQSAGPSQRPANQEGHSGNKSYSEDDLQEKSISAIREYYSAKDEKEVALCIEELNAPSFYPSVVSLWVNDSFERKDMERELLAKLFVSLCSGRHNLLSKQQLTDGLASVLASLEDTLSDAPRATEYLGRLLARFVQENILPLQEVGKLIQGVGKEPGCLVQDGIAADILWAVLDSIRLEKGDSFLNEVMSSFSLKLEDFRPQHLKRSKLDAFM
;
A
#
# COMPACT_ATOMS: atom_id res chain seq x y z
N MET A 1 10.80 85.17 -23.92
CA MET A 1 11.33 83.95 -23.25
C MET A 1 11.94 83.06 -24.33
N LYS A 2 13.20 82.64 -24.16
CA LYS A 2 14.02 81.97 -25.19
C LYS A 2 13.45 80.60 -25.61
N LEU A 3 13.45 80.35 -26.93
CA LEU A 3 13.24 79.08 -27.63
C LEU A 3 14.57 78.24 -27.66
N PRO A 4 14.69 77.10 -28.39
CA PRO A 4 14.81 75.74 -27.85
C PRO A 4 16.16 75.10 -28.25
N LEU A 5 16.43 73.83 -27.90
CA LEU A 5 17.41 73.03 -28.63
C LEU A 5 16.94 71.59 -28.82
N LEU A 6 17.18 71.14 -30.05
CA LEU A 6 16.68 69.96 -30.75
C LEU A 6 17.88 69.04 -31.05
N ALA A 7 17.63 67.73 -31.02
CA ALA A 7 18.31 66.67 -31.78
C ALA A 7 19.77 66.31 -31.38
N HIS A 8 20.35 65.12 -31.65
CA HIS A 8 20.06 64.04 -32.61
C HIS A 8 20.99 62.83 -32.31
N LYS A 9 20.59 61.63 -32.79
CA LYS A 9 21.42 60.53 -33.38
C LYS A 9 22.38 59.72 -32.48
N ALA A 10 22.19 58.40 -32.32
CA ALA A 10 22.43 57.27 -33.25
C ALA A 10 23.83 56.64 -33.10
N GLY A 11 23.90 55.33 -32.91
CA GLY A 11 25.14 54.55 -32.89
C GLY A 11 24.88 53.04 -32.91
N LEU A 12 24.77 52.47 -34.12
CA LEU A 12 24.88 51.04 -34.42
C LEU A 12 26.37 50.64 -34.54
N ALA A 13 26.76 49.49 -33.97
CA ALA A 13 27.89 48.63 -34.40
C ALA A 13 27.65 47.24 -33.77
N ARG A 14 27.43 46.09 -34.44
CA ARG A 14 28.04 45.35 -35.57
C ARG A 14 29.38 44.65 -35.24
N GLY A 15 29.37 43.30 -35.30
CA GLY A 15 30.52 42.39 -35.40
C GLY A 15 30.91 41.72 -34.07
N MET A 16 31.34 40.45 -33.98
CA MET A 16 31.88 39.51 -34.97
C MET A 16 31.68 38.07 -34.49
N SER A 17 31.44 37.16 -35.44
CA SER A 17 31.51 35.70 -35.29
C SER A 17 32.91 35.23 -35.68
N ILE A 18 33.54 34.37 -34.89
CA ILE A 18 34.69 33.58 -35.33
C ILE A 18 34.65 32.16 -34.77
N ARG A 19 34.86 31.27 -35.72
CA ARG A 19 34.86 29.81 -35.77
C ARG A 19 36.14 29.23 -35.15
N GLY A 20 36.05 28.06 -34.51
CA GLY A 20 37.23 27.27 -34.16
C GLY A 20 36.93 25.92 -33.49
N GLN A 21 37.05 24.83 -34.26
CA GLN A 21 37.39 23.46 -33.84
C GLN A 21 38.38 22.91 -34.89
N PRO A 22 39.07 21.77 -34.67
CA PRO A 22 39.93 21.33 -33.56
C PRO A 22 41.38 21.06 -34.09
N PRO A 23 42.28 20.36 -33.36
CA PRO A 23 42.65 19.03 -33.86
C PRO A 23 42.99 17.97 -32.80
N VAL A 24 42.95 16.72 -33.27
CA VAL A 24 43.37 15.44 -32.66
C VAL A 24 44.91 15.27 -32.63
N SER A 25 45.46 14.51 -31.67
CA SER A 25 46.24 13.26 -31.91
C SER A 25 46.97 12.72 -30.67
N ASN A 26 46.73 11.43 -30.42
CA ASN A 26 47.54 10.33 -29.86
C ASN A 26 48.95 10.58 -29.27
N ALA A 27 49.26 9.91 -28.16
CA ALA A 27 50.29 8.86 -28.08
C ALA A 27 50.40 8.22 -26.68
N GLU A 28 50.69 6.91 -26.71
CA GLU A 28 50.81 5.92 -25.65
C GLU A 28 52.15 5.95 -24.85
N LEU A 29 52.07 5.53 -23.57
CA LEU A 29 52.95 4.59 -22.82
C LEU A 29 54.44 4.97 -22.53
N PRO A 30 55.22 4.22 -21.69
CA PRO A 30 54.92 3.27 -20.60
C PRO A 30 55.87 3.36 -19.35
N SER A 31 55.65 2.44 -18.38
CA SER A 31 56.68 1.70 -17.59
C SER A 31 57.37 2.48 -16.44
N VAL A 32 57.54 1.95 -15.22
CA VAL A 32 58.50 0.87 -14.90
C VAL A 32 58.19 0.24 -13.51
N VAL A 33 57.88 -1.07 -13.55
CA VAL A 33 58.48 -2.22 -12.81
C VAL A 33 58.40 -2.21 -11.27
N ASP A 34 57.62 -3.05 -10.58
CA ASP A 34 57.49 -4.53 -10.55
C ASP A 34 58.65 -5.25 -9.85
N HIS A 35 58.40 -5.94 -8.72
CA HIS A 35 59.19 -7.12 -8.35
C HIS A 35 58.38 -8.19 -7.61
N ARG A 36 58.03 -9.20 -8.41
CA ARG A 36 58.17 -10.66 -8.22
C ARG A 36 57.01 -11.43 -7.54
N ARG A 37 56.26 -12.27 -8.28
CA ARG A 37 56.52 -13.67 -8.76
C ARG A 37 56.46 -14.69 -7.58
N ILE A 38 55.65 -15.76 -7.51
CA ILE A 38 55.50 -16.94 -8.41
C ILE A 38 54.38 -17.89 -7.86
N VAL A 39 53.47 -18.33 -8.75
CA VAL A 39 53.00 -19.73 -8.99
C VAL A 39 51.94 -20.48 -8.13
N SER A 40 51.11 -21.20 -8.89
CA SER A 40 50.37 -22.47 -8.64
C SER A 40 48.93 -22.45 -8.10
N GLY A 41 48.05 -23.08 -8.88
CA GLY A 41 46.62 -23.26 -8.61
C GLY A 41 46.27 -24.41 -7.63
N PRO A 42 45.18 -25.16 -7.89
CA PRO A 42 43.95 -25.02 -7.12
C PRO A 42 43.67 -26.19 -6.17
N GLN A 43 42.98 -25.94 -5.05
CA GLN A 43 42.35 -27.02 -4.27
C GLN A 43 40.97 -26.69 -3.69
N LYS A 44 40.00 -27.50 -4.12
CA LYS A 44 38.71 -27.81 -3.48
C LYS A 44 38.91 -28.22 -2.01
N LYS A 45 38.04 -27.79 -1.08
CA LYS A 45 37.62 -28.65 0.05
C LYS A 45 36.13 -28.50 0.39
N LYS A 46 35.46 -29.64 0.33
CA LYS A 46 34.10 -29.94 0.80
C LYS A 46 34.08 -30.22 2.31
N LYS A 47 32.91 -29.97 2.92
CA LYS A 47 32.20 -30.71 3.99
C LYS A 47 32.94 -31.03 5.31
N LYS A 48 32.28 -30.70 6.42
CA LYS A 48 32.26 -31.55 7.63
C LYS A 48 30.82 -31.79 8.11
N LYS A 49 30.33 -33.00 7.85
CA LYS A 49 29.35 -33.72 8.66
C LYS A 49 30.05 -34.19 9.94
N ARG A 50 29.35 -34.20 11.08
CA ARG A 50 29.73 -34.98 12.27
C ARG A 50 28.65 -36.02 12.56
N ARG A 51 29.10 -37.26 12.69
CA ARG A 51 28.50 -38.51 13.18
C ARG A 51 29.76 -39.33 13.59
N ILE A 52 29.89 -40.17 14.62
CA ILE A 52 29.11 -41.24 15.28
C ILE A 52 29.78 -41.46 16.68
N VAL A 53 29.14 -42.06 17.71
CA VAL A 53 29.32 -43.47 18.23
C VAL A 53 28.51 -43.51 19.54
N SER A 54 27.45 -44.34 19.68
CA SER A 54 27.31 -45.81 19.85
C SER A 54 27.41 -46.27 21.31
N GLY A 55 26.36 -46.97 21.75
CA GLY A 55 26.30 -47.82 22.94
C GLY A 55 25.10 -48.76 22.78
N SER A 56 25.36 -50.07 22.79
CA SER A 56 24.51 -51.18 22.37
C SER A 56 23.98 -52.03 23.53
N ASN A 57 23.16 -53.04 23.17
CA ASN A 57 22.65 -54.21 23.92
C ASN A 57 21.25 -54.03 24.55
N GLY A 58 20.28 -54.93 24.42
CA GLY A 58 20.22 -56.25 23.78
C GLY A 58 19.28 -57.20 24.55
N TYR A 59 18.23 -57.67 23.87
CA TYR A 59 17.55 -58.99 23.91
C TYR A 59 16.64 -59.50 25.07
N ASN A 60 15.64 -60.26 24.60
CA ASN A 60 14.73 -61.27 25.18
C ASN A 60 13.34 -60.77 25.64
N SER A 61 12.15 -61.24 25.20
CA SER A 61 11.62 -62.46 24.54
C SER A 61 10.68 -63.25 25.46
N LEU A 62 9.44 -63.44 24.98
CA LEU A 62 8.43 -64.49 25.26
C LEU A 62 7.71 -64.61 26.63
N ALA A 63 6.38 -64.54 26.59
CA ALA A 63 5.40 -65.64 26.84
C ALA A 63 3.98 -65.01 26.97
N ASP A 64 3.08 -65.17 26.00
CA ASP A 64 2.08 -66.25 25.87
C ASP A 64 1.06 -66.33 27.03
N ARG A 65 -0.22 -66.03 26.72
CA ARG A 65 -1.32 -66.92 27.08
C ARG A 65 -2.59 -66.66 26.28
N THR A 66 -2.96 -67.72 25.60
CA THR A 66 -4.09 -67.95 24.70
C THR A 66 -5.34 -68.39 25.48
N SER A 67 -6.53 -68.10 24.90
CA SER A 67 -7.84 -68.80 24.99
C SER A 67 -8.96 -67.84 25.39
N GLY A 68 -10.11 -67.73 24.72
CA GLY A 68 -10.68 -68.54 23.64
C GLY A 68 -12.17 -68.81 23.92
N ARG A 69 -13.02 -68.45 22.95
CA ARG A 69 -14.39 -68.95 22.64
C ARG A 69 -15.64 -68.39 23.36
N THR A 70 -16.46 -67.76 22.51
CA THR A 70 -17.94 -67.62 22.40
C THR A 70 -18.70 -68.96 22.50
N PRO A 71 -20.06 -69.06 22.60
CA PRO A 71 -21.10 -68.21 21.96
C PRO A 71 -22.50 -67.99 22.63
N ALA A 72 -23.27 -67.07 22.00
CA ALA A 72 -24.74 -66.98 21.78
C ALA A 72 -25.78 -67.01 22.94
N SER A 73 -26.59 -65.95 23.10
CA SER A 73 -27.92 -65.78 22.44
C SER A 73 -28.83 -64.69 23.08
N SER A 74 -29.52 -63.93 22.22
CA SER A 74 -30.90 -63.34 22.31
C SER A 74 -31.30 -62.15 23.23
N GLN A 75 -31.74 -61.06 22.55
CA GLN A 75 -32.84 -60.09 22.83
C GLN A 75 -32.66 -59.12 24.03
N SER A 76 -33.06 -57.83 24.09
CA SER A 76 -34.03 -56.97 23.38
C SER A 76 -33.79 -55.48 23.79
N ALA A 77 -34.08 -54.56 22.85
CA ALA A 77 -34.55 -53.15 22.97
C ALA A 77 -33.94 -52.12 23.95
N GLY A 78 -33.43 -51.02 23.37
CA GLY A 78 -33.30 -49.69 24.01
C GLY A 78 -32.66 -48.67 23.04
N PRO A 79 -33.26 -47.49 22.77
CA PRO A 79 -32.74 -46.55 21.78
C PRO A 79 -31.56 -45.76 22.38
N SER A 80 -30.34 -46.13 22.01
CA SER A 80 -29.15 -45.35 22.37
C SER A 80 -29.00 -44.19 21.39
N GLN A 81 -29.36 -42.99 21.86
CA GLN A 81 -29.13 -41.74 21.16
C GLN A 81 -27.63 -41.56 20.93
N ARG A 82 -27.24 -41.65 19.66
CA ARG A 82 -25.98 -41.13 19.16
C ARG A 82 -26.10 -39.60 19.16
N PRO A 83 -25.26 -38.83 19.88
CA PRO A 83 -25.12 -37.43 19.54
C PRO A 83 -24.38 -37.40 18.20
N ALA A 84 -25.14 -37.18 17.13
CA ALA A 84 -24.57 -36.62 15.93
C ALA A 84 -24.05 -35.24 16.32
N ASN A 85 -22.74 -35.09 16.46
CA ASN A 85 -22.10 -33.80 16.30
C ASN A 85 -22.31 -33.38 14.84
N GLN A 86 -23.48 -32.84 14.57
CA GLN A 86 -23.68 -31.93 13.47
C GLN A 86 -23.00 -30.64 13.90
N GLU A 87 -21.86 -30.34 13.28
CA GLU A 87 -21.32 -28.99 13.23
C GLU A 87 -22.33 -28.12 12.50
N GLY A 88 -23.31 -27.63 13.26
CA GLY A 88 -24.13 -26.50 12.87
C GLY A 88 -23.26 -25.24 12.98
N HIS A 89 -22.41 -24.99 11.99
CA HIS A 89 -21.83 -23.67 11.80
C HIS A 89 -22.88 -22.77 11.16
N SER A 90 -23.86 -22.35 11.97
CA SER A 90 -24.67 -21.16 11.69
C SER A 90 -25.38 -20.73 12.99
N GLY A 91 -24.63 -20.66 14.09
CA GLY A 91 -24.99 -19.72 15.14
C GLY A 91 -24.50 -18.36 14.67
N ASN A 92 -25.37 -17.37 14.58
CA ASN A 92 -24.95 -15.97 14.41
C ASN A 92 -24.04 -15.63 15.59
N LYS A 93 -22.73 -15.79 15.42
CA LYS A 93 -21.73 -15.32 16.37
C LYS A 93 -21.82 -13.80 16.35
N SER A 94 -22.39 -13.24 17.41
CA SER A 94 -22.33 -11.81 17.64
C SER A 94 -20.94 -11.50 18.18
N TYR A 95 -20.10 -10.90 17.36
CA TYR A 95 -18.82 -10.35 17.79
C TYR A 95 -19.04 -9.03 18.52
N SER A 96 -18.21 -8.73 19.51
CA SER A 96 -18.09 -7.36 20.03
C SER A 96 -17.37 -6.47 19.01
N GLU A 97 -17.46 -5.15 19.17
CA GLU A 97 -16.72 -4.22 18.30
C GLU A 97 -15.20 -4.41 18.41
N ASP A 98 -14.70 -4.67 19.63
CA ASP A 98 -13.29 -4.98 19.88
C ASP A 98 -12.85 -6.27 19.17
N ASP A 99 -13.67 -7.32 19.19
CA ASP A 99 -13.38 -8.58 18.48
C ASP A 99 -13.32 -8.36 16.96
N LEU A 100 -14.24 -7.56 16.41
CA LEU A 100 -14.27 -7.23 14.98
C LEU A 100 -13.01 -6.43 14.59
N GLN A 101 -12.61 -5.48 15.42
CA GLN A 101 -11.38 -4.71 15.23
C GLN A 101 -10.14 -5.61 15.27
N GLU A 102 -9.99 -6.44 16.30
CA GLU A 102 -8.84 -7.35 16.43
C GLU A 102 -8.74 -8.29 15.22
N LYS A 103 -9.87 -8.90 14.83
CA LYS A 103 -9.93 -9.81 13.68
C LYS A 103 -9.57 -9.10 12.38
N SER A 104 -10.14 -7.92 12.12
CA SER A 104 -9.87 -7.18 10.89
C SER A 104 -8.41 -6.73 10.80
N ILE A 105 -7.80 -6.30 11.92
CA ILE A 105 -6.39 -5.92 11.98
C ILE A 105 -5.47 -7.14 11.80
N SER A 106 -5.82 -8.30 12.38
CA SER A 106 -5.07 -9.54 12.15
C SER A 106 -5.06 -9.91 10.67
N ALA A 107 -6.23 -9.87 10.02
CA ALA A 107 -6.38 -10.23 8.61
C ALA A 107 -5.47 -9.39 7.69
N ILE A 108 -5.42 -8.07 7.86
CA ILE A 108 -4.55 -7.22 7.02
C ILE A 108 -3.06 -7.44 7.31
N ARG A 109 -2.69 -7.67 8.57
CA ARG A 109 -1.29 -7.91 8.95
C ARG A 109 -0.76 -9.25 8.42
N GLU A 110 -1.61 -10.27 8.44
CA GLU A 110 -1.30 -11.57 7.83
C GLU A 110 -1.18 -11.43 6.31
N TYR A 111 -2.05 -10.65 5.68
CA TYR A 111 -2.00 -10.39 4.24
C TYR A 111 -0.67 -9.78 3.79
N TYR A 112 -0.09 -8.85 4.54
CA TYR A 112 1.22 -8.28 4.20
C TYR A 112 2.33 -9.33 4.06
N SER A 113 2.22 -10.43 4.80
CA SER A 113 3.19 -11.54 4.74
C SER A 113 2.78 -12.63 3.74
N ALA A 114 1.53 -13.10 3.82
CA ALA A 114 1.03 -14.25 3.06
C ALA A 114 0.62 -13.89 1.63
N LYS A 115 0.21 -12.63 1.40
CA LYS A 115 -0.30 -12.11 0.12
C LYS A 115 -1.51 -12.88 -0.43
N ASP A 116 -2.27 -13.52 0.46
CA ASP A 116 -3.46 -14.29 0.11
C ASP A 116 -4.73 -13.41 0.19
N GLU A 117 -5.17 -12.90 -0.96
CA GLU A 117 -6.39 -12.09 -1.07
C GLU A 117 -7.66 -12.89 -0.72
N LYS A 118 -7.65 -14.21 -0.94
CA LYS A 118 -8.83 -15.05 -0.69
C LYS A 118 -9.06 -15.23 0.80
N GLU A 119 -7.97 -15.44 1.55
CA GLU A 119 -8.06 -15.57 3.00
C GLU A 119 -8.60 -14.28 3.63
N VAL A 120 -8.14 -13.12 3.17
CA VAL A 120 -8.66 -11.83 3.64
C VAL A 120 -10.15 -11.69 3.31
N ALA A 121 -10.56 -12.05 2.09
CA ALA A 121 -11.96 -11.99 1.70
C ALA A 121 -12.84 -12.88 2.58
N LEU A 122 -12.39 -14.12 2.86
CA LEU A 122 -13.08 -15.02 3.79
C LEU A 122 -13.15 -14.43 5.20
N CYS A 123 -12.05 -13.89 5.72
CA CYS A 123 -12.04 -13.23 7.02
C CYS A 123 -13.05 -12.09 7.11
N ILE A 124 -13.18 -11.26 6.06
CA ILE A 124 -14.16 -10.16 6.01
C ILE A 124 -15.59 -10.68 5.92
N GLU A 125 -15.86 -11.71 5.10
CA GLU A 125 -17.17 -12.37 5.04
C GLU A 125 -17.56 -12.99 6.39
N GLU A 126 -16.61 -13.61 7.10
CA GLU A 126 -16.80 -14.22 8.41
C GLU A 126 -17.10 -13.22 9.53
N LEU A 127 -16.69 -11.95 9.39
CA LEU A 127 -17.12 -10.90 10.30
C LEU A 127 -18.66 -10.77 10.31
N ASN A 128 -19.29 -10.99 9.14
CA ASN A 128 -20.73 -10.89 8.91
C ASN A 128 -21.35 -9.62 9.54
N ALA A 129 -20.62 -8.50 9.45
CA ALA A 129 -20.96 -7.23 10.06
C ALA A 129 -20.82 -6.07 9.06
N PRO A 130 -21.73 -5.91 8.08
CA PRO A 130 -21.60 -4.90 7.03
C PRO A 130 -21.51 -3.46 7.54
N SER A 131 -22.10 -3.16 8.70
CA SER A 131 -21.98 -1.86 9.38
C SER A 131 -20.58 -1.56 9.88
N PHE A 132 -19.73 -2.58 10.06
CA PHE A 132 -18.33 -2.45 10.48
C PHE A 132 -17.35 -2.30 9.31
N TYR A 133 -17.77 -2.55 8.06
CA TYR A 133 -16.87 -2.49 6.91
C TYR A 133 -16.26 -1.10 6.65
N PRO A 134 -16.94 0.04 6.92
CA PRO A 134 -16.28 1.35 6.91
C PRO A 134 -15.11 1.41 7.92
N SER A 135 -15.27 0.81 9.10
CA SER A 135 -14.21 0.72 10.11
C SER A 135 -13.05 -0.15 9.63
N VAL A 136 -13.30 -1.25 8.90
CA VAL A 136 -12.24 -2.05 8.27
C VAL A 136 -11.36 -1.17 7.37
N VAL A 137 -11.99 -0.35 6.53
CA VAL A 137 -11.27 0.57 5.63
C VAL A 137 -10.41 1.55 6.43
N SER A 138 -10.99 2.23 7.42
CA SER A 138 -10.27 3.25 8.18
C SER A 138 -9.13 2.65 9.02
N LEU A 139 -9.36 1.51 9.67
CA LEU A 139 -8.36 0.78 10.44
C LEU A 139 -7.17 0.36 9.56
N TRP A 140 -7.43 -0.17 8.36
CA TRP A 140 -6.37 -0.66 7.47
C TRP A 140 -5.56 0.48 6.86
N VAL A 141 -6.22 1.58 6.46
CA VAL A 141 -5.52 2.75 5.94
C VAL A 141 -4.65 3.37 7.03
N ASN A 142 -5.17 3.53 8.25
CA ASN A 142 -4.39 4.05 9.38
C ASN A 142 -3.21 3.14 9.74
N ASP A 143 -3.40 1.81 9.81
CA ASP A 143 -2.29 0.86 10.04
C ASP A 143 -1.20 1.02 8.95
N SER A 144 -1.58 1.31 7.70
CA SER A 144 -0.64 1.42 6.57
C SER A 144 0.29 2.64 6.60
N PHE A 145 -0.05 3.69 7.34
CA PHE A 145 0.77 4.91 7.37
C PHE A 145 2.15 4.68 7.99
N GLU A 146 2.26 3.71 8.90
CA GLU A 146 3.53 3.34 9.56
C GLU A 146 4.24 2.16 8.87
N ARG A 147 3.68 1.63 7.78
CA ARG A 147 4.20 0.44 7.07
C ARG A 147 5.29 0.80 6.06
N LYS A 148 5.82 -0.21 5.36
CA LYS A 148 6.75 -0.01 4.23
C LYS A 148 5.99 0.22 2.93
N ASP A 149 6.66 0.81 1.94
CA ASP A 149 6.04 1.12 0.63
C ASP A 149 5.42 -0.12 -0.03
N MET A 150 6.13 -1.26 -0.01
CA MET A 150 5.63 -2.53 -0.53
C MET A 150 4.32 -2.99 0.14
N GLU A 151 4.15 -2.75 1.45
CA GLU A 151 2.93 -3.14 2.17
C GLU A 151 1.76 -2.19 1.83
N ARG A 152 2.03 -0.89 1.65
CA ARG A 152 1.04 0.06 1.14
C ARG A 152 0.56 -0.29 -0.27
N GLU A 153 1.46 -0.71 -1.15
CA GLU A 153 1.11 -1.19 -2.50
C GLU A 153 0.23 -2.44 -2.44
N LEU A 154 0.55 -3.37 -1.52
CA LEU A 154 -0.29 -4.55 -1.28
C LEU A 154 -1.69 -4.14 -0.78
N LEU A 155 -1.80 -3.22 0.17
CA LEU A 155 -3.09 -2.73 0.65
C LEU A 155 -3.92 -2.11 -0.48
N ALA A 156 -3.30 -1.25 -1.30
CA ALA A 156 -3.98 -0.64 -2.44
C ALA A 156 -4.51 -1.69 -3.42
N LYS A 157 -3.71 -2.72 -3.72
CA LYS A 157 -4.12 -3.86 -4.55
C LYS A 157 -5.28 -4.65 -3.93
N LEU A 158 -5.23 -4.89 -2.62
CA LEU A 158 -6.27 -5.60 -1.89
C LEU A 158 -7.60 -4.84 -1.97
N PHE A 159 -7.62 -3.53 -1.68
CA PHE A 159 -8.83 -2.74 -1.80
C PHE A 159 -9.45 -2.79 -3.20
N VAL A 160 -8.62 -2.72 -4.26
CA VAL A 160 -9.10 -2.87 -5.64
C VAL A 160 -9.78 -4.23 -5.84
N SER A 161 -9.19 -5.31 -5.32
CA SER A 161 -9.76 -6.66 -5.41
C SER A 161 -11.09 -6.79 -4.65
N LEU A 162 -11.24 -6.09 -3.52
CA LEU A 162 -12.43 -6.09 -2.67
C LEU A 162 -13.56 -5.21 -3.24
N CYS A 163 -13.25 -4.14 -3.98
CA CYS A 163 -14.24 -3.18 -4.50
C CYS A 163 -14.73 -3.46 -5.92
N SER A 164 -13.90 -4.00 -6.81
CA SER A 164 -14.23 -4.08 -8.25
C SER A 164 -13.70 -5.34 -8.93
N GLY A 165 -13.25 -6.32 -8.15
CA GLY A 165 -12.63 -7.54 -8.64
C GLY A 165 -13.42 -8.80 -8.30
N ARG A 166 -12.67 -9.85 -7.91
CA ARG A 166 -13.18 -11.21 -7.68
C ARG A 166 -14.13 -11.32 -6.49
N HIS A 167 -14.03 -10.42 -5.52
CA HIS A 167 -14.72 -10.56 -4.23
C HIS A 167 -15.92 -9.62 -4.12
N ASN A 168 -15.80 -8.36 -4.56
CA ASN A 168 -16.88 -7.36 -4.53
C ASN A 168 -17.59 -7.27 -3.16
N LEU A 169 -16.80 -7.28 -2.09
CA LEU A 169 -17.25 -7.31 -0.70
C LEU A 169 -17.44 -5.92 -0.09
N LEU A 170 -16.70 -4.94 -0.61
CA LEU A 170 -16.75 -3.58 -0.11
C LEU A 170 -17.51 -2.71 -1.11
N SER A 171 -18.66 -2.20 -0.70
CA SER A 171 -19.40 -1.24 -1.52
C SER A 171 -18.65 0.09 -1.59
N LYS A 172 -18.87 0.84 -2.67
CA LYS A 172 -18.34 2.19 -2.83
C LYS A 172 -18.71 3.13 -1.67
N GLN A 173 -19.92 2.99 -1.12
CA GLN A 173 -20.37 3.77 0.04
C GLN A 173 -19.52 3.44 1.28
N GLN A 174 -19.33 2.15 1.59
CA GLN A 174 -18.51 1.73 2.74
C GLN A 174 -17.06 2.17 2.62
N LEU A 175 -16.50 2.11 1.40
CA LEU A 175 -15.17 2.64 1.12
C LEU A 175 -15.11 4.15 1.40
N THR A 176 -16.08 4.91 0.92
CA THR A 176 -16.14 6.36 1.07
C THR A 176 -16.31 6.76 2.53
N ASP A 177 -17.17 6.09 3.28
CA ASP A 177 -17.40 6.35 4.70
C ASP A 177 -16.14 6.07 5.53
N GLY A 178 -15.43 4.97 5.23
CA GLY A 178 -14.17 4.66 5.90
C GLY A 178 -13.05 5.65 5.58
N LEU A 179 -12.92 6.08 4.32
CA LEU A 179 -11.97 7.13 3.94
C LEU A 179 -12.32 8.48 4.58
N ALA A 180 -13.61 8.80 4.75
CA ALA A 180 -14.04 9.97 5.50
C ALA A 180 -13.57 9.89 6.97
N SER A 181 -13.68 8.73 7.62
CA SER A 181 -13.14 8.57 8.98
C SER A 181 -11.62 8.80 9.04
N VAL A 182 -10.86 8.33 8.05
CA VAL A 182 -9.39 8.58 7.97
C VAL A 182 -9.10 10.07 7.84
N LEU A 183 -9.78 10.76 6.93
CA LEU A 183 -9.60 12.19 6.71
C LEU A 183 -9.95 13.01 7.97
N ALA A 184 -10.96 12.59 8.73
CA ALA A 184 -11.38 13.27 9.96
C ALA A 184 -10.34 13.18 11.08
N SER A 185 -9.56 12.09 11.15
CA SER A 185 -8.48 11.90 12.14
C SER A 185 -7.09 12.28 11.61
N LEU A 186 -6.98 12.66 10.32
CA LEU A 186 -5.69 12.78 9.64
C LEU A 186 -4.78 13.84 10.26
N GLU A 187 -5.34 14.96 10.74
CA GLU A 187 -4.60 16.00 11.44
C GLU A 187 -3.86 15.43 12.67
N ASP A 188 -4.57 14.63 13.48
CA ASP A 188 -3.99 13.99 14.65
C ASP A 188 -2.93 12.96 14.21
N THR A 189 -3.22 12.17 13.17
CA THR A 189 -2.30 11.18 12.58
C THR A 189 -1.00 11.80 12.06
N LEU A 190 -1.03 13.03 11.54
CA LEU A 190 0.17 13.69 11.03
C LEU A 190 1.23 13.96 12.12
N SER A 191 0.81 13.98 13.39
CA SER A 191 1.73 14.09 14.52
C SER A 191 2.66 12.88 14.61
N ASP A 192 2.15 11.68 14.32
CA ASP A 192 2.90 10.42 14.39
C ASP A 192 3.47 10.02 13.02
N ALA A 193 2.74 10.32 11.93
CA ALA A 193 3.07 9.95 10.57
C ALA A 193 3.07 11.17 9.63
N PRO A 194 4.17 11.96 9.55
CA PRO A 194 4.22 13.21 8.79
C PRO A 194 4.07 13.04 7.26
N ARG A 195 4.13 11.80 6.75
CA ARG A 195 3.93 11.46 5.33
C ARG A 195 2.53 10.90 5.05
N ALA A 196 1.61 10.90 6.01
CA ALA A 196 0.29 10.32 5.86
C ALA A 196 -0.50 10.91 4.67
N THR A 197 -0.40 12.22 4.42
CA THR A 197 -1.05 12.88 3.26
C THR A 197 -0.54 12.35 1.93
N GLU A 198 0.78 12.13 1.80
CA GLU A 198 1.40 11.55 0.62
C GLU A 198 0.91 10.11 0.38
N TYR A 199 0.88 9.30 1.44
CA TYR A 199 0.46 7.90 1.37
C TYR A 199 -1.04 7.78 1.06
N LEU A 200 -1.87 8.60 1.70
CA LEU A 200 -3.31 8.66 1.41
C LEU A 200 -3.55 9.11 -0.04
N GLY A 201 -2.83 10.12 -0.52
CA GLY A 201 -2.93 10.58 -1.90
C GLY A 201 -2.59 9.50 -2.92
N ARG A 202 -1.53 8.71 -2.69
CA ARG A 202 -1.18 7.55 -3.53
C ARG A 202 -2.29 6.49 -3.54
N LEU A 203 -2.88 6.19 -2.39
CA LEU A 203 -4.00 5.24 -2.31
C LEU A 203 -5.23 5.74 -3.09
N LEU A 204 -5.61 6.99 -2.89
CA LEU A 204 -6.73 7.62 -3.60
C LEU A 204 -6.47 7.68 -5.12
N ALA A 205 -5.24 7.97 -5.55
CA ALA A 205 -4.84 7.88 -6.95
C ALA A 205 -5.08 6.48 -7.52
N ARG A 206 -4.78 5.42 -6.77
CA ARG A 206 -5.06 4.05 -7.20
C ARG A 206 -6.56 3.83 -7.45
N PHE A 207 -7.43 4.35 -6.58
CA PHE A 207 -8.88 4.24 -6.76
C PHE A 207 -9.40 5.01 -7.97
N VAL A 208 -8.81 6.17 -8.28
CA VAL A 208 -9.12 6.93 -9.49
C VAL A 208 -8.71 6.14 -10.75
N GLN A 209 -7.50 5.60 -10.77
CA GLN A 209 -6.98 4.83 -11.91
C GLN A 209 -7.78 3.56 -12.20
N GLU A 210 -8.31 2.92 -11.16
CA GLU A 210 -9.10 1.69 -11.27
C GLU A 210 -10.60 1.95 -11.38
N ASN A 211 -11.02 3.22 -11.55
CA ASN A 211 -12.43 3.65 -11.67
C ASN A 211 -13.32 3.25 -10.47
N ILE A 212 -12.73 3.06 -9.29
CA ILE A 212 -13.45 2.75 -8.04
C ILE A 212 -14.07 4.03 -7.48
N LEU A 213 -13.26 5.10 -7.43
CA LEU A 213 -13.67 6.40 -6.93
C LEU A 213 -13.17 7.49 -7.91
N PRO A 214 -14.06 8.12 -8.70
CA PRO A 214 -13.69 9.18 -9.63
C PRO A 214 -13.02 10.37 -8.92
N LEU A 215 -12.14 11.08 -9.62
CA LEU A 215 -11.41 12.23 -9.04
C LEU A 215 -12.36 13.30 -8.47
N GLN A 216 -13.52 13.51 -9.10
CA GLN A 216 -14.55 14.43 -8.60
C GLN A 216 -15.06 14.05 -7.21
N GLU A 217 -15.19 12.76 -6.92
CA GLU A 217 -15.65 12.27 -5.61
C GLU A 217 -14.54 12.32 -4.58
N VAL A 218 -13.30 12.01 -4.99
CA VAL A 218 -12.11 12.23 -4.15
C VAL A 218 -12.00 13.70 -3.72
N GLY A 219 -12.17 14.64 -4.65
CA GLY A 219 -12.13 16.07 -4.32
C GLY A 219 -13.23 16.49 -3.35
N LYS A 220 -14.48 16.02 -3.55
CA LYS A 220 -15.59 16.29 -2.62
C LYS A 220 -15.33 15.71 -1.23
N LEU A 221 -14.76 14.51 -1.17
CA LEU A 221 -14.42 13.85 0.09
C LEU A 221 -13.37 14.66 0.86
N ILE A 222 -12.33 15.14 0.18
CA ILE A 222 -11.28 15.97 0.79
C ILE A 222 -11.83 17.33 1.24
N GLN A 223 -12.77 17.95 0.51
CA GLN A 223 -13.39 19.23 0.90
C GLN A 223 -14.38 19.09 2.07
N GLY A 224 -15.12 17.98 2.09
CA GLY A 224 -16.27 17.80 2.98
C GLY A 224 -15.94 17.30 4.38
N VAL A 225 -14.71 16.81 4.62
CA VAL A 225 -14.35 16.15 5.87
C VAL A 225 -13.44 17.03 6.73
N GLY A 226 -13.85 17.28 7.97
CA GLY A 226 -13.10 18.04 8.97
C GLY A 226 -13.85 18.15 10.30
N LYS A 227 -13.15 18.38 11.42
CA LYS A 227 -13.75 18.64 12.75
C LYS A 227 -14.74 19.83 12.68
N GLU A 228 -14.47 20.77 11.78
CA GLU A 228 -15.42 21.72 11.20
C GLU A 228 -15.27 21.70 9.66
N PRO A 229 -16.35 21.97 8.88
CA PRO A 229 -16.25 22.08 7.42
C PRO A 229 -15.12 23.05 7.01
N GLY A 230 -14.10 22.53 6.35
CA GLY A 230 -12.97 23.32 5.84
C GLY A 230 -11.70 23.35 6.70
N CYS A 231 -11.58 22.64 7.83
CA CYS A 231 -10.34 22.63 8.60
C CYS A 231 -9.15 22.08 7.81
N LEU A 232 -9.33 20.98 7.05
CA LEU A 232 -8.27 20.42 6.19
C LEU A 232 -7.81 21.41 5.10
N VAL A 233 -8.71 22.29 4.64
CA VAL A 233 -8.38 23.32 3.64
C VAL A 233 -7.62 24.47 4.30
N GLN A 234 -8.03 24.87 5.51
CA GLN A 234 -7.33 25.92 6.26
C GLN A 234 -5.88 25.52 6.52
N ASP A 235 -5.61 24.28 6.91
CA ASP A 235 -4.26 23.81 7.25
C ASP A 235 -3.41 23.42 6.02
N GLY A 236 -3.98 23.52 4.81
CA GLY A 236 -3.31 23.11 3.56
C GLY A 236 -3.18 21.59 3.38
N ILE A 237 -3.69 20.79 4.32
CA ILE A 237 -3.71 19.33 4.26
C ILE A 237 -4.50 18.86 3.02
N ALA A 238 -5.64 19.49 2.75
CA ALA A 238 -6.46 19.19 1.58
C ALA A 238 -5.69 19.40 0.26
N ALA A 239 -4.92 20.49 0.15
CA ALA A 239 -4.08 20.77 -1.00
C ALA A 239 -2.96 19.72 -1.15
N ASP A 240 -2.34 19.32 -0.03
CA ASP A 240 -1.28 18.32 -0.02
C ASP A 240 -1.77 16.94 -0.46
N ILE A 241 -2.95 16.50 -0.01
CA ILE A 241 -3.55 15.24 -0.44
C ILE A 241 -3.89 15.30 -1.93
N LEU A 242 -4.61 16.34 -2.36
CA LEU A 242 -5.01 16.48 -3.77
C LEU A 242 -3.78 16.54 -4.67
N TRP A 243 -2.74 17.27 -4.27
CA TRP A 243 -1.47 17.29 -4.98
C TRP A 243 -0.86 15.89 -5.10
N ALA A 244 -0.81 15.14 -3.99
CA ALA A 244 -0.27 13.78 -3.98
C ALA A 244 -1.09 12.82 -4.88
N VAL A 245 -2.41 13.00 -4.97
CA VAL A 245 -3.26 12.25 -5.91
C VAL A 245 -2.85 12.54 -7.36
N LEU A 246 -2.80 13.82 -7.74
CA LEU A 246 -2.50 14.23 -9.11
C LEU A 246 -1.07 13.85 -9.52
N ASP A 247 -0.10 14.04 -8.61
CA ASP A 247 1.29 13.69 -8.84
C ASP A 247 1.47 12.18 -9.01
N SER A 248 0.79 11.36 -8.19
CA SER A 248 0.84 9.90 -8.32
C SER A 248 0.22 9.42 -9.64
N ILE A 249 -0.91 10.01 -10.05
CA ILE A 249 -1.52 9.72 -11.35
C ILE A 249 -0.56 10.08 -12.49
N ARG A 250 0.07 11.26 -12.43
CA ARG A 250 1.04 11.71 -13.42
C ARG A 250 2.24 10.76 -13.51
N LEU A 251 2.81 10.38 -12.37
CA LEU A 251 3.99 9.52 -12.31
C LEU A 251 3.72 8.10 -12.84
N GLU A 252 2.54 7.55 -12.58
CA GLU A 252 2.22 6.16 -12.93
C GLU A 252 1.55 6.01 -14.31
N LYS A 253 0.73 6.96 -14.73
CA LYS A 253 -0.07 6.88 -15.97
C LYS A 253 0.29 7.96 -17.02
N GLY A 254 1.08 8.96 -16.64
CA GLY A 254 1.51 10.06 -17.53
C GLY A 254 0.48 11.18 -17.67
N ASP A 255 0.91 12.28 -18.31
CA ASP A 255 0.11 13.51 -18.44
C ASP A 255 -1.16 13.31 -19.28
N SER A 256 -1.16 12.40 -20.26
CA SER A 256 -2.34 12.14 -21.09
C SER A 256 -3.52 11.64 -20.25
N PHE A 257 -3.28 10.66 -19.38
CA PHE A 257 -4.32 10.13 -18.50
C PHE A 257 -4.71 11.14 -17.42
N LEU A 258 -3.73 11.87 -16.87
CA LEU A 258 -4.01 12.95 -15.92
C LEU A 258 -4.97 13.99 -16.53
N ASN A 259 -4.72 14.45 -17.76
CA ASN A 259 -5.54 15.44 -18.44
C ASN A 259 -6.98 14.93 -18.70
N GLU A 260 -7.13 13.64 -19.04
CA GLU A 260 -8.44 13.00 -19.19
C GLU A 260 -9.22 13.04 -17.87
N VAL A 261 -8.59 12.60 -16.77
CA VAL A 261 -9.22 12.59 -15.44
C VAL A 261 -9.54 14.03 -14.99
N MET A 262 -8.62 14.98 -15.20
CA MET A 262 -8.82 16.40 -14.89
C MET A 262 -9.95 17.03 -15.71
N SER A 263 -10.19 16.57 -16.94
CA SER A 263 -11.33 17.05 -17.75
C SER A 263 -12.69 16.68 -17.14
N SER A 264 -12.76 15.64 -16.31
CA SER A 264 -13.95 15.26 -15.54
C SER A 264 -14.06 15.93 -14.17
N PHE A 265 -12.99 16.62 -13.74
CA PHE A 265 -12.91 17.30 -12.45
C PHE A 265 -13.48 18.71 -12.57
N SER A 266 -14.61 18.96 -11.91
CA SER A 266 -15.32 20.24 -12.00
C SER A 266 -15.06 21.16 -10.79
N LEU A 267 -14.38 20.68 -9.76
CA LEU A 267 -14.00 21.50 -8.61
C LEU A 267 -12.80 22.36 -8.99
N LYS A 268 -12.77 23.60 -8.48
CA LYS A 268 -11.63 24.47 -8.73
C LYS A 268 -10.50 24.05 -7.81
N LEU A 269 -9.28 23.90 -8.35
CA LEU A 269 -8.11 23.54 -7.53
C LEU A 269 -7.83 24.62 -6.46
N GLU A 270 -8.25 25.84 -6.75
CA GLU A 270 -8.25 27.00 -5.87
C GLU A 270 -9.10 26.80 -4.61
N ASP A 271 -10.17 25.98 -4.67
CA ASP A 271 -11.04 25.70 -3.52
C ASP A 271 -10.31 24.86 -2.44
N PHE A 272 -9.19 24.22 -2.80
CA PHE A 272 -8.36 23.44 -1.89
C PHE A 272 -7.22 24.28 -1.29
N ARG A 273 -7.07 25.54 -1.72
CA ARG A 273 -5.96 26.40 -1.31
C ARG A 273 -6.19 26.96 0.09
N PRO A 274 -5.22 26.83 1.01
CA PRO A 274 -5.24 27.56 2.27
C PRO A 274 -5.14 29.07 2.01
N GLN A 275 -6.12 29.84 2.52
CA GLN A 275 -6.22 31.28 2.27
C GLN A 275 -5.02 32.08 2.79
N HIS A 276 -4.29 31.53 3.75
CA HIS A 276 -3.15 32.19 4.40
C HIS A 276 -1.79 31.91 3.72
N LEU A 277 -1.72 31.00 2.75
CA LEU A 277 -0.46 30.67 2.06
C LEU A 277 -0.37 31.33 0.67
N LYS A 278 0.74 32.04 0.45
CA LYS A 278 1.05 32.72 -0.82
C LYS A 278 1.39 31.76 -1.97
N ARG A 279 1.76 30.51 -1.69
CA ARG A 279 2.10 29.48 -2.67
C ARG A 279 1.57 28.13 -2.19
N SER A 280 1.05 27.33 -3.12
CA SER A 280 0.56 25.97 -2.87
C SER A 280 1.31 24.99 -3.76
N LYS A 281 1.52 23.74 -3.31
CA LYS A 281 2.06 22.69 -4.18
C LYS A 281 1.16 22.46 -5.41
N LEU A 282 -0.14 22.73 -5.27
CA LEU A 282 -1.12 22.67 -6.36
C LEU A 282 -0.85 23.68 -7.48
N ASP A 283 -0.07 24.74 -7.25
CA ASP A 283 0.28 25.72 -8.29
C ASP A 283 1.02 25.06 -9.49
N ALA A 284 1.55 23.84 -9.34
CA ALA A 284 2.18 23.08 -10.41
C ALA A 284 1.20 22.43 -11.41
N PHE A 285 -0.10 22.40 -11.08
CA PHE A 285 -1.16 21.77 -11.88
C PHE A 285 -2.24 22.76 -12.34
N MET A 286 -2.08 24.05 -12.02
CA MET A 286 -2.94 25.16 -12.49
C MET A 286 -2.28 25.84 -13.70
#